data_AF-A0A7W5MP43-F1
#
_entry.id   AF-A0A7W5MP43-F1
#
_cell.length_a   1.000
_cell.length_b   1.000
_cell.length_c   1.000
_cell.angle_alpha   90.00
_cell.angle_beta   90.00
_cell.angle_gamma   90.00
#
_symmetry.space_group_name_H-M   'P 1'
#
loop_
_entity.id
_entity.type
_entity.pdbx_description
1 polymer ?
#
loop_
_entity_poly.entity_id
_entity_poly.type
_entity_poly.pdbx_seq_one_letter_code
_entity_poly.pdbx_strand_id
1 'polypeptide(L)'
;MAAMYRLKGLGWLTSCAMVAIGFYLVSSQVAAERKRVEQLDRKIVGAERDIRALETEFDVRANLAQLERWNGDTLALTVPTAAQFVRDEAALASLSPNQPVPAPLPGAAAPVQTAQLIVPAAATAVTASAAPAPAVPATVRTAAAAPVATVKVAAAKPAAAPRLTPTAVAAAAPAGASAARAAKVAMLDRALLSETTVGDLLSRARTERGRLR
;
A
#
# COMPACT_ATOMS: atom_id res chain seq x y z
N MET A 1 -60.34 55.04 4.31
CA MET A 1 -60.19 54.21 3.09
C MET A 1 -58.76 54.03 2.58
N ALA A 2 -57.79 54.90 2.91
CA ALA A 2 -56.40 54.78 2.41
C ALA A 2 -55.62 53.54 2.91
N ALA A 3 -55.89 53.04 4.14
CA ALA A 3 -55.17 51.91 4.72
C ALA A 3 -55.42 50.57 3.99
N MET A 4 -56.63 50.36 3.45
CA MET A 4 -57.00 49.10 2.77
C MET A 4 -56.28 48.93 1.43
N TYR A 5 -56.00 50.01 0.70
CA TYR A 5 -55.22 49.96 -0.54
C TYR A 5 -53.73 49.68 -0.27
N ARG A 6 -53.20 50.12 0.87
CA ARG A 6 -51.81 49.84 1.28
C ARG A 6 -51.61 48.38 1.67
N LEU A 7 -52.59 47.77 2.34
CA LEU A 7 -52.57 46.33 2.64
C LEU A 7 -52.57 45.47 1.36
N LYS A 8 -53.35 45.85 0.35
CA LYS A 8 -53.37 45.14 -0.96
C LYS A 8 -52.02 45.24 -1.69
N GLY A 9 -51.33 46.38 -1.61
CA GLY A 9 -49.98 46.55 -2.16
C GLY A 9 -48.93 45.72 -1.42
N LEU A 10 -49.00 45.66 -0.09
CA LEU A 10 -48.10 44.85 0.73
C LEU A 10 -48.23 43.35 0.42
N GLY A 11 -49.46 42.86 0.24
CA GLY A 11 -49.71 41.46 -0.14
C GLY A 11 -49.06 41.07 -1.49
N TRP A 12 -49.12 41.96 -2.47
CA TRP A 12 -48.46 41.77 -3.77
C TRP A 12 -46.93 41.76 -3.64
N LEU A 13 -46.36 42.67 -2.84
CA LEU A 13 -44.92 42.68 -2.56
C LEU A 13 -44.47 41.41 -1.86
N THR A 14 -45.20 40.94 -0.84
CA THR A 14 -44.86 39.69 -0.14
C THR A 14 -44.95 38.48 -1.06
N SER A 15 -45.93 38.44 -1.96
CA SER A 15 -46.05 37.35 -2.95
C SER A 15 -44.84 37.33 -3.89
N CYS A 16 -44.46 38.48 -4.44
CA CYS A 16 -43.29 38.59 -5.31
C CYS A 16 -41.99 38.21 -4.59
N ALA A 17 -41.82 38.66 -3.34
CA ALA A 17 -40.67 38.29 -2.50
C ALA A 17 -40.61 36.77 -2.26
N MET A 18 -41.75 36.13 -1.96
CA MET A 18 -41.84 34.68 -1.75
C MET A 18 -41.39 33.90 -3.00
N VAL A 19 -41.84 34.34 -4.18
CA VAL A 19 -41.45 33.73 -5.46
C VAL A 19 -39.96 33.92 -5.72
N ALA A 20 -39.42 35.12 -5.51
CA ALA A 20 -37.99 35.38 -5.67
C ALA A 20 -37.12 34.51 -4.75
N ILE A 21 -37.53 34.32 -3.50
CA ILE A 21 -36.86 33.42 -2.55
C ILE A 21 -36.94 31.96 -3.03
N GLY A 22 -38.08 31.53 -3.57
CA GLY A 22 -38.24 30.19 -4.15
C GLY A 22 -37.27 29.93 -5.30
N PHE A 23 -37.16 30.86 -6.25
CA PHE A 23 -36.18 30.76 -7.34
C PHE A 23 -34.73 30.73 -6.83
N TYR A 24 -34.42 31.53 -5.82
CA TYR A 24 -33.09 31.54 -5.20
C TYR A 24 -32.75 30.18 -4.56
N LEU A 25 -33.69 29.59 -3.82
CA LEU A 25 -33.51 28.27 -3.20
C LEU A 25 -33.21 27.20 -4.25
N VAL A 26 -33.97 27.16 -5.34
CA VAL A 26 -33.73 26.21 -6.45
C VAL A 26 -32.34 26.43 -7.07
N SER A 27 -31.94 27.67 -7.32
CA SER A 27 -30.59 27.98 -7.84
C SER A 27 -29.48 27.54 -6.87
N SER A 28 -29.69 27.74 -5.56
CA SER A 28 -28.75 27.33 -4.53
C SER A 28 -28.61 25.80 -4.42
N GLN A 29 -29.69 25.05 -4.67
CA GLN A 29 -29.66 23.59 -4.69
C GLN A 29 -28.80 23.07 -5.84
N VAL A 30 -28.92 23.65 -7.04
CA VAL A 30 -28.07 23.28 -8.18
C VAL A 30 -26.59 23.51 -7.86
N ALA A 31 -26.25 24.62 -7.18
CA ALA A 31 -24.89 24.87 -6.74
C ALA A 31 -24.42 23.86 -5.67
N ALA A 32 -25.30 23.44 -4.76
CA ALA A 32 -25.01 22.41 -3.76
C ALA A 32 -24.81 21.02 -4.40
N GLU A 33 -25.60 20.67 -5.40
CA GLU A 33 -25.46 19.42 -6.16
C GLU A 33 -24.14 19.36 -6.92
N ARG A 34 -23.76 20.44 -7.61
CA ARG A 34 -22.44 20.54 -8.28
C ARG A 34 -21.29 20.29 -7.31
N LYS A 35 -21.33 20.91 -6.12
CA LYS A 35 -20.33 20.67 -5.07
C LYS A 35 -20.34 19.23 -4.58
N ARG A 36 -21.51 18.60 -4.47
CA ARG A 36 -21.63 17.19 -4.05
C ARG A 36 -21.04 16.23 -5.08
N VAL A 37 -21.23 16.50 -6.38
CA VAL A 37 -20.59 15.74 -7.47
C VAL A 37 -19.07 15.89 -7.38
N GLU A 38 -18.55 17.11 -7.29
CA GLU A 38 -17.10 17.33 -7.18
C GLU A 38 -16.48 16.68 -5.92
N GLN A 39 -17.22 16.63 -4.81
CA GLN A 39 -16.81 15.88 -3.62
C GLN A 39 -16.79 14.36 -3.83
N LEU A 40 -17.74 13.81 -4.59
CA LEU A 40 -17.76 12.40 -4.93
C LEU A 40 -16.60 12.05 -5.87
N ASP A 41 -16.35 12.86 -6.90
CA ASP A 41 -15.22 12.67 -7.81
C ASP A 41 -13.89 12.63 -7.06
N ARG A 42 -13.68 13.55 -6.11
CA ARG A 42 -12.50 13.53 -5.23
C ARG A 42 -12.39 12.25 -4.40
N LYS A 43 -13.51 11.71 -3.92
CA LYS A 43 -13.53 10.45 -3.18
C LYS A 43 -13.24 9.25 -4.08
N ILE A 44 -13.75 9.26 -5.32
CA ILE A 44 -13.48 8.22 -6.31
C ILE A 44 -11.98 8.17 -6.60
N VAL A 45 -11.36 9.30 -6.93
CA VAL A 45 -9.92 9.36 -7.19
C VAL A 45 -9.10 8.96 -5.94
N GLY A 46 -9.59 9.30 -4.75
CA GLY A 46 -9.01 8.80 -3.49
C GLY A 46 -9.05 7.27 -3.39
N ALA A 47 -10.23 6.68 -3.56
CA ALA A 47 -10.44 5.24 -3.49
C ALA A 47 -9.66 4.49 -4.58
N GLU A 48 -9.56 5.01 -5.80
CA GLU A 48 -8.74 4.41 -6.86
C GLU A 48 -7.26 4.35 -6.50
N ARG A 49 -6.72 5.39 -5.83
CA ARG A 49 -5.34 5.37 -5.34
C ARG A 49 -5.15 4.35 -4.23
N ASP A 50 -6.10 4.26 -3.32
CA ASP A 50 -6.06 3.26 -2.23
C ASP A 50 -6.12 1.84 -2.79
N ILE A 51 -6.98 1.58 -3.78
CA ILE A 51 -7.08 0.29 -4.47
C ILE A 51 -5.73 -0.07 -5.10
N ARG A 52 -5.11 0.84 -5.86
CA ARG A 52 -3.79 0.58 -6.46
C ARG A 52 -2.72 0.28 -5.41
N ALA A 53 -2.70 1.00 -4.30
CA ALA A 53 -1.76 0.75 -3.21
C ALA A 53 -1.98 -0.65 -2.61
N LEU A 54 -3.23 -1.01 -2.36
CA LEU A 54 -3.59 -2.34 -1.85
C LEU A 54 -3.21 -3.45 -2.83
N GLU A 55 -3.47 -3.27 -4.13
CA GLU A 55 -3.07 -4.21 -5.18
C GLU A 55 -1.55 -4.44 -5.18
N THR A 56 -0.76 -3.37 -5.08
CA THR A 56 0.71 -3.53 -5.01
C THR A 56 1.17 -4.23 -3.74
N GLU A 57 0.51 -4.00 -2.60
CA GLU A 57 0.84 -4.72 -1.36
C GLU A 57 0.48 -6.21 -1.48
N PHE A 58 -0.65 -6.52 -2.10
CA PHE A 58 -1.08 -7.90 -2.34
C PHE A 58 -0.16 -8.61 -3.32
N ASP A 59 0.24 -7.97 -4.42
CA ASP A 59 1.16 -8.55 -5.40
C ASP A 59 2.52 -8.87 -4.76
N VAL A 60 3.04 -7.98 -3.92
CA VAL A 60 4.30 -8.23 -3.21
C VAL A 60 4.15 -9.41 -2.24
N ARG A 61 3.06 -9.47 -1.46
CA ARG A 61 2.83 -10.57 -0.49
C ARG A 61 2.57 -11.91 -1.20
N ALA A 62 1.85 -11.91 -2.31
CA ALA A 62 1.57 -13.10 -3.10
C ALA A 62 2.83 -13.62 -3.80
N ASN A 63 3.68 -12.72 -4.33
CA ASN A 63 4.95 -13.08 -4.96
C ASN A 63 5.90 -13.75 -3.95
N LEU A 64 5.97 -13.26 -2.70
CA LEU A 64 6.77 -13.92 -1.66
C LEU A 64 6.29 -15.35 -1.36
N ALA A 65 4.99 -15.56 -1.20
CA ALA A 65 4.45 -16.90 -0.97
C ALA A 65 4.71 -17.85 -2.17
N GLN A 66 4.65 -17.32 -3.40
CA GLN A 66 5.00 -18.08 -4.61
C GLN A 66 6.49 -18.43 -4.67
N LEU A 67 7.37 -17.49 -4.32
CA LEU A 67 8.82 -17.72 -4.24
C LEU A 67 9.15 -18.78 -3.17
N GLU A 68 8.54 -18.71 -1.99
CA GLU A 68 8.72 -19.73 -0.95
C GLU A 68 8.29 -21.11 -1.42
N ARG A 69 7.15 -21.18 -2.12
CA ARG A 69 6.67 -22.43 -2.71
C ARG A 69 7.63 -22.96 -3.78
N TRP A 70 8.09 -22.11 -4.71
CA TRP A 70 9.06 -22.51 -5.75
C TRP A 70 10.40 -22.94 -5.15
N ASN A 71 10.81 -22.27 -4.07
CA ASN A 71 12.01 -22.60 -3.35
C ASN A 71 11.90 -23.99 -2.70
N GLY A 72 10.78 -24.30 -2.06
CA GLY A 72 10.52 -25.61 -1.46
C GLY A 72 10.32 -26.74 -2.48
N ASP A 73 9.55 -26.49 -3.54
CA ASP A 73 9.11 -27.53 -4.50
C ASP A 73 10.21 -27.88 -5.53
N THR A 74 11.02 -26.92 -5.97
CA THR A 74 11.92 -27.10 -7.13
C THR A 74 13.38 -26.77 -6.83
N LEU A 75 13.65 -25.65 -6.14
CA LEU A 75 15.01 -25.14 -6.03
C LEU A 75 15.77 -25.67 -4.79
N ALA A 76 15.05 -26.17 -3.78
CA ALA A 76 15.58 -26.66 -2.51
C ALA A 76 16.60 -25.71 -1.85
N LEU A 77 16.45 -24.39 -2.05
CA LEU A 77 17.37 -23.40 -1.48
C LEU A 77 16.98 -23.18 -0.02
N THR A 78 17.86 -23.61 0.88
CA THR A 78 17.74 -23.30 2.29
C THR A 78 18.61 -22.09 2.61
N VAL A 79 18.13 -21.21 3.50
CA VAL A 79 18.96 -20.12 4.00
C VAL A 79 20.10 -20.74 4.82
N PRO A 80 21.37 -20.40 4.54
CA PRO A 80 22.49 -20.97 5.26
C PRO A 80 22.39 -20.66 6.75
N THR A 81 22.59 -21.69 7.58
CA THR A 81 22.52 -21.54 9.03
C THR A 81 23.83 -20.96 9.57
N ALA A 82 23.78 -20.28 10.72
CA ALA A 82 24.97 -19.68 11.33
C ALA A 82 26.13 -20.68 11.55
N ALA A 83 25.82 -21.97 11.73
CA ALA A 83 26.81 -23.04 11.87
C ALA A 83 27.55 -23.40 10.57
N GLN A 84 27.03 -22.98 9.41
CA GLN A 84 27.69 -23.18 8.11
C GLN A 84 28.67 -22.06 7.77
N PHE A 85 28.70 -20.98 8.56
CA PHE A 85 29.68 -19.91 8.42
C PHE A 85 30.86 -20.14 9.35
N VAL A 86 32.05 -19.88 8.83
CA VAL A 86 33.28 -19.92 9.63
C VAL A 86 33.37 -18.63 10.43
N ARG A 87 33.58 -18.74 11.75
CA ARG A 87 33.57 -17.59 12.67
C ARG A 87 34.85 -16.76 12.65
N ASP A 88 36.00 -17.40 12.42
CA ASP A 88 37.32 -16.81 12.61
C ASP A 88 38.25 -17.14 11.42
N GLU A 89 39.18 -16.23 11.08
CA GLU A 89 40.10 -16.45 9.96
C GLU A 89 41.06 -17.64 10.16
N ALA A 90 41.42 -17.94 11.41
CA ALA A 90 42.21 -19.13 11.73
C ALA A 90 41.44 -20.43 11.40
N ALA A 91 40.13 -20.46 11.67
CA ALA A 91 39.28 -21.58 11.28
C ALA A 91 39.16 -21.66 9.75
N LEU A 92 39.11 -20.52 9.06
CA LEU A 92 39.07 -20.49 7.60
C LEU A 92 40.37 -21.02 6.98
N ALA A 93 41.52 -20.66 7.54
CA ALA A 93 42.83 -21.15 7.12
C ALA A 93 42.95 -22.68 7.25
N SER A 94 42.29 -23.28 8.25
CA SER A 94 42.27 -24.74 8.42
C SER A 94 41.45 -25.48 7.36
N LEU A 95 40.53 -24.79 6.66
CA LEU A 95 39.75 -25.31 5.54
C LEU A 95 40.45 -25.09 4.17
N SER A 96 41.67 -24.55 4.15
CA SER A 96 42.39 -24.27 2.91
C SER A 96 42.62 -25.54 2.07
N PRO A 97 42.24 -25.56 0.78
CA PRO A 97 42.37 -26.73 -0.09
C PRO A 97 43.82 -27.14 -0.38
N ASN A 98 44.80 -26.29 0.00
CA ASN A 98 46.23 -26.55 -0.15
C ASN A 98 46.88 -27.14 1.11
N GLN A 99 46.11 -27.42 2.17
CA GLN A 99 46.62 -28.08 3.37
C GLN A 99 46.80 -29.59 3.09
N PRO A 100 47.97 -30.19 3.34
CA PRO A 100 48.14 -31.63 3.22
C PRO A 100 47.29 -32.33 4.30
N VAL A 101 46.17 -32.93 3.89
CA VAL A 101 45.31 -33.73 4.75
C VAL A 101 46.07 -35.01 5.13
N PRO A 102 46.30 -35.32 6.41
CA PRO A 102 46.79 -36.64 6.81
C PRO A 102 45.74 -37.68 6.41
N ALA A 103 46.17 -38.80 5.85
CA ALA A 103 45.31 -39.88 5.36
C ALA A 103 44.14 -40.19 6.32
N PRO A 104 42.93 -40.50 5.82
CA PRO A 104 41.75 -40.61 6.67
C PRO A 104 41.95 -41.69 7.74
N LEU A 105 41.92 -41.29 9.02
CA LEU A 105 41.68 -42.24 10.09
C LEU A 105 40.25 -42.78 9.97
N PRO A 106 39.99 -44.06 10.28
CA PRO A 106 38.64 -44.61 10.32
C PRO A 106 37.77 -43.82 11.30
N GLY A 107 36.80 -43.04 10.78
CA GLY A 107 35.92 -42.17 11.57
C GLY A 107 36.15 -40.66 11.43
N ALA A 108 37.14 -40.22 10.63
CA ALA A 108 37.37 -38.80 10.38
C ALA A 108 36.34 -38.20 9.40
N ALA A 109 35.94 -36.95 9.67
CA ALA A 109 34.95 -36.20 8.91
C ALA A 109 35.27 -36.17 7.40
N ALA A 110 34.23 -36.31 6.59
CA ALA A 110 34.30 -36.32 5.13
C ALA A 110 35.12 -35.12 4.59
N PRO A 111 35.84 -35.28 3.46
CA PRO A 111 36.60 -34.19 2.85
C PRO A 111 35.71 -32.97 2.69
N VAL A 112 36.22 -31.80 3.11
CA VAL A 112 35.50 -30.52 3.03
C VAL A 112 35.14 -30.26 1.58
N GLN A 113 33.90 -30.56 1.21
CA GLN A 113 33.35 -30.20 -0.09
C GLN A 113 32.89 -28.75 0.01
N THR A 114 33.66 -27.84 -0.56
CA THR A 114 33.21 -26.46 -0.75
C THR A 114 32.04 -26.50 -1.74
N ALA A 115 30.82 -26.33 -1.24
CA ALA A 115 29.65 -26.14 -2.09
C ALA A 115 29.82 -24.81 -2.84
N GLN A 116 30.33 -24.88 -4.07
CA GLN A 116 30.34 -23.72 -4.94
C GLN A 116 28.89 -23.46 -5.36
N LEU A 117 28.29 -22.44 -4.75
CA LEU A 117 27.05 -21.87 -5.25
C LEU A 117 27.38 -21.27 -6.62
N ILE A 118 27.02 -21.97 -7.70
CA ILE A 118 26.98 -21.38 -9.04
C ILE A 118 25.82 -20.37 -9.00
N VAL A 119 26.13 -19.16 -8.56
CA VAL A 119 25.31 -18.00 -8.92
C VAL A 119 25.46 -17.89 -10.43
N PRO A 120 24.38 -17.96 -11.23
CA PRO A 120 24.47 -17.58 -12.62
C PRO A 120 24.97 -16.14 -12.64
N ALA A 121 26.26 -15.96 -12.95
CA ALA A 121 26.82 -14.64 -13.13
C ALA A 121 25.99 -14.00 -14.25
N ALA A 122 25.21 -12.97 -13.91
CA ALA A 122 24.75 -12.04 -14.92
C ALA A 122 25.99 -11.66 -15.74
N ALA A 123 25.95 -11.93 -17.04
CA ALA A 123 27.12 -11.99 -17.90
C ALA A 123 28.08 -10.82 -17.63
N THR A 124 29.17 -11.11 -16.92
CA THR A 124 30.31 -10.20 -16.83
C THR A 124 30.88 -10.16 -18.23
N ALA A 125 30.67 -9.05 -18.94
CA ALA A 125 31.28 -8.82 -20.23
C ALA A 125 32.79 -8.96 -20.08
N VAL A 126 33.33 -10.02 -20.69
CA VAL A 126 34.77 -10.24 -20.80
C VAL A 126 35.31 -9.16 -21.74
N THR A 127 35.85 -8.08 -21.21
CA THR A 127 36.81 -7.26 -21.96
C THR A 127 38.15 -7.97 -21.93
N ALA A 128 38.56 -8.44 -23.10
CA ALA A 128 39.83 -9.09 -23.35
C ALA A 128 41.01 -8.25 -22.82
N SER A 129 41.94 -8.96 -22.19
CA SER A 129 43.25 -8.46 -21.79
C SER A 129 43.99 -7.85 -22.99
N ALA A 130 44.20 -6.53 -22.95
CA ALA A 130 45.12 -5.83 -23.83
C ALA A 130 46.33 -5.34 -23.02
N ALA A 131 47.52 -5.59 -23.55
CA ALA A 131 48.84 -5.33 -22.98
C ALA A 131 49.10 -3.84 -22.62
N PRO A 132 50.08 -3.54 -21.75
CA PRO A 132 50.25 -2.21 -21.18
C PRO A 132 50.94 -1.25 -22.17
N ALA A 133 50.33 -0.09 -22.40
CA ALA A 133 50.89 1.02 -23.17
C ALA A 133 50.69 2.35 -22.40
N PRO A 134 51.59 3.34 -22.60
CA PRO A 134 52.06 4.25 -21.56
C PRO A 134 51.10 5.38 -21.18
N ALA A 135 51.23 5.82 -19.92
CA ALA A 135 50.46 6.90 -19.32
C ALA A 135 50.69 8.24 -20.03
N VAL A 136 49.60 8.82 -20.54
CA VAL A 136 49.46 10.24 -20.88
C VAL A 136 48.35 10.81 -20.00
N PRO A 137 48.57 11.94 -19.30
CA PRO A 137 47.59 12.48 -18.36
C PRO A 137 46.44 13.12 -19.12
N ALA A 138 45.29 12.44 -19.18
CA ALA A 138 44.05 13.05 -19.62
C ALA A 138 43.44 13.82 -18.45
N THR A 139 43.37 15.14 -18.63
CA THR A 139 42.75 16.13 -17.75
C THR A 139 41.29 15.78 -17.46
N VAL A 140 40.99 15.48 -16.20
CA VAL A 140 39.62 15.36 -15.72
C VAL A 140 39.03 16.77 -15.63
N ARG A 141 38.05 17.06 -16.49
CA ARG A 141 37.20 18.25 -16.36
C ARG A 141 36.28 18.06 -15.15
N THR A 142 36.62 18.67 -14.03
CA THR A 142 35.69 18.83 -12.91
C THR A 142 34.53 19.71 -13.35
N ALA A 143 33.35 19.13 -13.49
CA ALA A 143 32.11 19.89 -13.58
C ALA A 143 31.81 20.50 -12.20
N ALA A 144 31.79 21.82 -12.14
CA ALA A 144 31.44 22.58 -10.96
C ALA A 144 29.99 22.28 -10.54
N ALA A 145 29.81 21.77 -9.33
CA ALA A 145 28.52 21.65 -8.68
C ALA A 145 28.07 23.03 -8.17
N ALA A 146 26.88 23.46 -8.57
CA ALA A 146 26.21 24.62 -8.01
C ALA A 146 25.82 24.36 -6.54
N PRO A 147 25.89 25.36 -5.64
CA PRO A 147 25.60 25.16 -4.22
C PRO A 147 24.09 25.02 -3.98
N VAL A 148 23.68 23.87 -3.46
CA VAL A 148 22.35 23.65 -2.89
C VAL A 148 22.38 24.09 -1.43
N ALA A 149 21.39 24.90 -1.04
CA ALA A 149 21.24 25.46 0.29
C ALA A 149 21.20 24.38 1.39
N THR A 150 21.97 24.61 2.45
CA THR A 150 22.07 23.75 3.63
C THR A 150 20.86 23.95 4.55
N VAL A 151 20.02 22.93 4.70
CA VAL A 151 19.08 22.83 5.81
C VAL A 151 19.78 22.16 6.99
N LYS A 152 19.85 22.90 8.09
CA LYS A 152 20.53 22.52 9.33
C LYS A 152 19.69 21.47 10.08
N VAL A 153 20.14 20.21 10.08
CA VAL A 153 19.57 19.18 10.97
C VAL A 153 20.28 19.28 12.32
N ALA A 154 19.53 19.68 13.34
CA ALA A 154 19.99 19.66 14.72
C ALA A 154 19.97 18.23 15.28
N ALA A 155 21.04 17.88 16.00
CA ALA A 155 21.25 16.59 16.63
C ALA A 155 20.12 16.22 17.61
N ALA A 156 19.58 15.02 17.44
CA ALA A 156 18.60 14.43 18.35
C ALA A 156 19.30 13.91 19.61
N LYS A 157 18.87 14.41 20.77
CA LYS A 157 19.11 13.84 22.10
C LYS A 157 18.07 12.72 22.33
N PRO A 158 18.42 11.58 22.95
CA PRO A 158 17.46 10.49 23.14
C PRO A 158 16.44 10.90 24.20
N ALA A 159 15.20 11.15 23.78
CA ALA A 159 14.06 11.31 24.65
C ALA A 159 13.38 9.94 24.86
N ALA A 160 13.08 9.64 26.11
CA ALA A 160 12.58 8.37 26.61
C ALA A 160 11.31 7.87 25.90
N ALA A 161 11.16 6.54 25.88
CA ALA A 161 10.03 5.80 25.35
C ALA A 161 8.67 6.42 25.78
N PRO A 162 7.70 6.56 24.86
CA PRO A 162 6.38 7.06 25.23
C PRO A 162 5.68 6.01 26.10
N ARG A 163 5.51 6.34 27.38
CA ARG A 163 4.49 5.70 28.22
C ARG A 163 3.13 6.00 27.61
N LEU A 164 2.40 4.95 27.28
CA LEU A 164 1.00 5.01 26.87
C LEU A 164 0.16 5.59 28.01
N THR A 165 -0.15 6.87 27.94
CA THR A 165 -1.22 7.47 28.74
C THR A 165 -2.55 7.25 28.01
N PRO A 166 -3.56 6.62 28.64
CA PRO A 166 -4.88 6.57 28.06
C PRO A 166 -5.44 7.99 28.04
N THR A 167 -5.59 8.55 26.83
CA THR A 167 -6.32 9.80 26.62
C THR A 167 -7.73 9.61 27.14
N ALA A 168 -8.07 10.36 28.19
CA ALA A 168 -9.43 10.45 28.71
C ALA A 168 -10.37 10.90 27.58
N VAL A 169 -11.36 10.04 27.31
CA VAL A 169 -12.49 10.32 26.43
C VAL A 169 -13.34 11.39 27.11
N ALA A 170 -13.13 12.65 26.71
CA ALA A 170 -14.02 13.76 27.05
C ALA A 170 -14.79 14.17 25.79
N ALA A 171 -15.90 13.46 25.56
CA ALA A 171 -17.18 13.97 25.06
C ALA A 171 -18.02 12.75 24.67
N ALA A 172 -18.97 12.39 25.53
CA ALA A 172 -19.95 11.37 25.25
C ALA A 172 -20.71 11.71 23.95
N ALA A 173 -20.37 11.04 22.86
CA ALA A 173 -21.35 10.79 21.81
C ALA A 173 -22.50 9.99 22.47
N PRO A 174 -23.77 10.36 22.25
CA PRO A 174 -24.87 9.64 22.89
C PRO A 174 -24.77 8.18 22.46
N ALA A 175 -24.82 7.26 23.43
CA ALA A 175 -24.79 5.80 23.21
C ALA A 175 -25.84 5.33 22.18
N GLY A 176 -26.83 6.17 21.83
CA GLY A 176 -27.79 5.93 20.75
C GLY A 176 -27.22 6.04 19.32
N ALA A 177 -26.10 6.72 19.08
CA ALA A 177 -25.58 6.89 17.72
C ALA A 177 -24.97 5.60 17.13
N SER A 178 -24.30 4.80 17.96
CA SER A 178 -23.78 3.48 17.56
C SER A 178 -24.91 2.46 17.40
N ALA A 179 -25.89 2.46 18.30
CA ALA A 179 -27.08 1.63 18.21
C ALA A 179 -27.94 1.96 16.98
N ALA A 180 -28.11 3.24 16.64
CA ALA A 180 -28.81 3.68 15.44
C ALA A 180 -28.09 3.26 14.15
N ARG A 181 -26.75 3.24 14.15
CA ARG A 181 -25.97 2.75 13.01
C ARG A 181 -26.09 1.23 12.86
N ALA A 182 -26.02 0.48 13.95
CA ALA A 182 -26.21 -0.97 13.95
C ALA A 182 -27.62 -1.35 13.48
N ALA A 183 -28.65 -0.64 13.94
CA ALA A 183 -30.03 -0.84 13.50
C ALA A 183 -30.21 -0.55 12.00
N LYS A 184 -29.60 0.53 11.47
CA LYS A 184 -29.63 0.83 10.03
C LYS A 184 -28.95 -0.26 9.19
N VAL A 185 -27.84 -0.81 9.66
CA VAL A 185 -27.14 -1.92 8.99
C VAL A 185 -28.00 -3.19 9.01
N ALA A 186 -28.63 -3.52 10.15
CA ALA A 186 -29.53 -4.66 10.24
C ALA A 186 -30.77 -4.53 9.34
N MET A 187 -31.31 -3.32 9.15
CA MET A 187 -32.42 -3.08 8.22
C MET A 187 -32.01 -3.28 6.75
N LEU A 188 -30.79 -2.89 6.38
CA LEU A 188 -30.25 -3.12 5.04
C LEU A 188 -30.01 -4.62 4.80
N ASP A 189 -29.46 -5.32 5.78
CA ASP A 189 -29.23 -6.76 5.71
C ASP A 189 -30.56 -7.52 5.53
N ARG A 190 -31.60 -7.15 6.29
CA ARG A 190 -32.94 -7.71 6.15
C ARG A 190 -33.59 -7.43 4.78
N ALA A 191 -33.33 -6.26 4.20
CA ALA A 191 -33.83 -5.91 2.88
C ALA A 191 -33.12 -6.71 1.77
N LEU A 192 -31.81 -6.90 1.90
CA LEU A 192 -30.98 -7.65 0.95
C LEU A 192 -31.20 -9.17 1.06
N LEU A 193 -31.44 -9.68 2.26
CA LEU A 193 -31.74 -11.08 2.55
C LEU A 193 -33.24 -11.40 2.50
N SER A 194 -34.06 -10.56 1.88
CA SER A 194 -35.49 -10.85 1.74
C SER A 194 -35.70 -12.10 0.87
N GLU A 195 -36.64 -12.98 1.27
CA GLU A 195 -36.92 -14.23 0.56
C GLU A 195 -37.29 -13.99 -0.91
N THR A 196 -37.87 -12.83 -1.21
CA THR A 196 -38.19 -12.37 -2.57
C THR A 196 -36.94 -12.09 -3.39
N THR A 197 -35.96 -11.35 -2.85
CA THR A 197 -34.72 -11.03 -3.58
C THR A 197 -33.85 -12.26 -3.78
N VAL A 198 -33.77 -13.14 -2.77
CA VAL A 198 -33.05 -14.42 -2.88
C VAL A 198 -33.74 -15.34 -3.88
N GLY A 199 -35.08 -15.37 -3.88
CA GLY A 199 -35.89 -16.12 -4.86
C GLY A 199 -35.68 -15.64 -6.29
N ASP A 200 -35.67 -14.32 -6.53
CA ASP A 200 -35.43 -13.73 -7.85
C ASP A 200 -34.03 -14.04 -8.38
N LEU A 201 -33.00 -13.97 -7.51
CA LEU A 201 -31.63 -14.33 -7.87
C LEU A 201 -31.51 -15.81 -8.26
N LEU A 202 -32.11 -16.71 -7.49
CA LEU A 202 -32.12 -18.15 -7.78
C LEU A 202 -32.92 -18.47 -9.05
N SER A 203 -34.04 -17.78 -9.27
CA SER A 203 -34.86 -17.92 -10.48
C SER A 203 -34.06 -17.50 -11.71
N ARG A 204 -33.43 -16.32 -11.66
CA ARG A 204 -32.61 -15.80 -12.75
C ARG A 204 -31.40 -16.69 -13.04
N ALA A 205 -30.70 -17.15 -12.00
CA ALA A 205 -29.58 -18.09 -12.14
C ALA A 205 -30.03 -19.41 -12.82
N ARG A 206 -31.23 -19.91 -12.53
CA ARG A 206 -31.77 -21.11 -13.17
C ARG A 206 -32.11 -20.87 -14.64
N THR A 207 -32.69 -19.71 -14.99
CA THR A 207 -32.98 -19.35 -16.39
C THR A 207 -31.70 -19.21 -17.22
N GLU A 208 -30.64 -18.66 -16.64
CA GLU A 208 -29.35 -18.49 -17.31
C GLU A 208 -28.64 -19.84 -17.53
N ARG A 209 -28.69 -20.73 -16.54
CA ARG A 209 -28.14 -22.09 -16.65
C ARG A 209 -28.86 -22.95 -17.70
N GLY A 210 -30.15 -22.71 -17.91
CA GLY A 210 -30.94 -23.37 -18.96
C GLY A 210 -30.65 -22.85 -20.37
N ARG A 211 -30.18 -21.60 -20.51
CA ARG A 211 -29.81 -20.98 -21.79
C ARG A 211 -28.42 -21.38 -22.28
N LEU A 212 -27.57 -21.84 -21.37
CA LEU A 212 -26.19 -22.29 -21.64
C LEU A 212 -26.08 -23.80 -21.94
N ARG A 213 -27.21 -24.53 -21.96
CA ARG A 213 -27.29 -25.93 -22.41
C ARG A 213 -28.02 -26.00 -23.74
#